data_AF-A0A2G6ERM3-F1
#
_entry.id   AF-A0A2G6ERM3-F1
#
_cell.length_a   1.000
_cell.length_b   1.000
_cell.length_c   1.000
_cell.angle_alpha   90.00
_cell.angle_beta   90.00
_cell.angle_gamma   90.00
#
_symmetry.space_group_name_H-M   'P 1'
#
loop_
_entity.id
_entity.type
_entity.pdbx_description
1 polymer ?
#
loop_
_entity_poly.entity_id
_entity_poly.type
_entity_poly.pdbx_seq_one_letter_code
_entity_poly.pdbx_strand_id
1 'polypeptide(L)'
;KNALIPWLILVPKTDAIELYACEADLKQRIRSTVDSLAAFAHKYFAADKMNVATLGNVVSQLHIHIIARQHDDIAWPNPVWGCPDFLPYDKAEKHAISAAIQTHLNAI
;
A
#
# COMPACT_ATOMS: atom_id res chain seq x y z
N LYS A 1 2.31 -3.95 9.69
CA LYS A 1 2.99 -4.62 10.83
C LYS A 1 4.42 -4.11 10.99
N ASN A 2 5.18 -4.00 9.90
CA ASN A 2 6.51 -3.41 9.88
C ASN A 2 6.44 -1.89 9.73
N ALA A 3 7.00 -1.13 10.66
CA ALA A 3 7.03 0.34 10.69
C ALA A 3 8.23 0.93 9.92
N LEU A 4 9.24 0.11 9.59
CA LEU A 4 10.43 0.57 8.88
C LEU A 4 10.14 1.03 7.44
N ILE A 5 9.02 0.58 6.86
CA ILE A 5 8.61 0.88 5.49
C ILE A 5 7.10 1.16 5.50
N PRO A 6 6.66 2.41 5.26
CA PRO A 6 5.24 2.72 5.19
C PRO A 6 4.56 2.00 4.02
N TRP A 7 3.66 1.08 4.36
CA TRP A 7 3.13 0.09 3.42
C TRP A 7 1.64 -0.13 3.62
N LEU A 8 0.85 0.28 2.61
CA LEU A 8 -0.58 0.01 2.52
C LEU A 8 -0.84 -1.18 1.59
N ILE A 9 -1.88 -1.95 1.91
CA ILE A 9 -2.35 -3.05 1.06
C ILE A 9 -3.83 -2.82 0.79
N LEU A 10 -4.17 -2.58 -0.48
CA LEU A 10 -5.55 -2.54 -0.94
C LEU A 10 -5.98 -3.97 -1.30
N VAL A 11 -7.08 -4.44 -0.71
CA VAL A 11 -7.66 -5.75 -0.99
C VAL A 11 -9.05 -5.55 -1.60
N PRO A 12 -9.19 -5.63 -2.93
CA PRO A 12 -10.49 -5.50 -3.58
C PRO A 12 -11.43 -6.63 -3.16
N LYS A 13 -12.71 -6.31 -2.94
CA LYS A 13 -13.74 -7.31 -2.62
C LYS A 13 -14.19 -8.03 -3.89
N THR A 14 -13.48 -9.08 -4.26
CA THR A 14 -13.73 -9.91 -5.45
C THR A 14 -13.16 -11.31 -5.25
N ASP A 15 -13.67 -12.29 -5.99
CA ASP A 15 -13.09 -13.65 -6.06
C ASP A 15 -11.97 -13.75 -7.11
N ALA A 16 -11.78 -12.72 -7.94
CA ALA A 16 -10.67 -12.65 -8.87
C ALA A 16 -9.33 -12.61 -8.12
N ILE A 17 -8.38 -13.44 -8.55
CA ILE A 17 -7.02 -13.48 -8.01
C ILE A 17 -6.04 -12.57 -8.77
N GLU A 18 -6.42 -12.16 -9.98
CA GLU A 18 -5.60 -11.33 -10.87
C GLU A 18 -6.37 -10.10 -11.33
N LEU A 19 -5.67 -8.97 -11.48
CA LEU A 19 -6.31 -7.70 -11.84
C LEU A 19 -6.97 -7.75 -13.23
N TYR A 20 -6.38 -8.46 -14.20
CA TYR A 20 -6.94 -8.55 -15.55
C TYR A 20 -8.29 -9.29 -15.57
N ALA A 21 -8.51 -10.21 -14.62
CA ALA A 21 -9.73 -11.00 -14.50
C ALA A 21 -10.88 -10.23 -13.83
N CYS A 22 -10.63 -9.02 -13.33
CA CYS A 22 -11.68 -8.15 -12.82
C CYS A 22 -12.49 -7.49 -13.94
N GLU A 23 -13.78 -7.28 -13.67
CA GLU A 23 -14.68 -6.46 -14.50
C GLU A 23 -14.15 -5.04 -14.70
N ALA A 24 -14.51 -4.42 -15.82
CA ALA A 24 -14.02 -3.08 -16.21
C ALA A 24 -14.27 -2.02 -15.12
N ASP A 25 -15.49 -1.97 -14.59
CA ASP A 25 -15.88 -1.00 -13.54
C ASP A 25 -15.07 -1.22 -12.25
N LEU A 26 -14.80 -2.47 -11.89
CA LEU A 26 -14.00 -2.79 -10.72
C LEU A 26 -12.54 -2.37 -10.94
N LYS A 27 -11.97 -2.63 -12.11
CA LYS A 27 -10.61 -2.17 -12.47
C LYS A 27 -10.49 -0.65 -12.41
N GLN A 28 -11.50 0.07 -12.89
CA GLN A 28 -11.52 1.53 -12.82
C GLN A 28 -11.54 2.02 -11.37
N ARG A 29 -12.43 1.46 -10.53
CA ARG A 29 -12.47 1.80 -9.09
C ARG A 29 -11.15 1.50 -8.40
N ILE A 30 -10.59 0.31 -8.64
CA ILE A 30 -9.27 -0.08 -8.10
C ILE A 30 -8.22 0.95 -8.49
N ARG A 31 -8.12 1.31 -9.77
CA ARG A 31 -7.14 2.28 -10.27
C ARG A 31 -7.29 3.63 -9.57
N SER A 32 -8.51 4.18 -9.53
CA SER A 32 -8.76 5.46 -8.86
C SER A 32 -8.43 5.42 -7.37
N THR A 33 -8.74 4.33 -6.67
CA THR A 33 -8.38 4.15 -5.26
C THR A 33 -6.87 4.04 -5.06
N VAL A 34 -6.17 3.29 -5.93
CA VAL A 34 -4.69 3.18 -5.89
C VAL A 34 -4.04 4.55 -6.10
N ASP A 35 -4.47 5.30 -7.12
CA ASP A 35 -3.92 6.63 -7.42
C ASP A 35 -4.14 7.60 -6.25
N SER A 36 -5.34 7.59 -5.66
CA SER A 36 -5.68 8.41 -4.49
C SER A 36 -4.85 8.06 -3.26
N LEU A 37 -4.73 6.77 -2.92
CA LEU A 37 -3.96 6.30 -1.78
C LEU A 37 -2.45 6.52 -1.98
N ALA A 38 -1.94 6.36 -3.20
CA ALA A 38 -0.53 6.61 -3.50
C ALA A 38 -0.19 8.09 -3.35
N ALA A 39 -1.04 9.00 -3.83
CA ALA A 39 -0.85 10.44 -3.65
C ALA A 39 -0.93 10.85 -2.17
N PHE A 40 -1.88 10.30 -1.42
CA PHE A 40 -1.97 10.49 0.02
C PHE A 40 -0.69 10.01 0.73
N ALA A 41 -0.28 8.76 0.49
CA ALA A 41 0.87 8.14 1.15
C ALA A 41 2.17 8.89 0.83
N HIS A 42 2.34 9.31 -0.43
CA HIS A 42 3.48 10.13 -0.84
C HIS A 42 3.61 11.40 0.01
N LYS A 43 2.49 12.13 0.18
CA LYS A 43 2.47 13.36 0.96
C LYS A 43 2.61 13.10 2.46
N TYR A 44 1.87 12.14 2.99
CA TYR A 44 1.79 11.86 4.42
C TYR A 44 3.11 11.33 4.99
N PHE A 45 3.79 10.44 4.26
CA PHE A 45 5.05 9.85 4.67
C PHE A 45 6.29 10.55 4.08
N ALA A 46 6.11 11.71 3.43
CA ALA A 46 7.17 12.44 2.75
C ALA A 46 8.05 11.53 1.86
N ALA A 47 7.40 10.70 1.03
CA ALA A 47 8.10 9.72 0.21
C ALA A 47 8.85 10.41 -0.95
N ASP A 48 10.04 9.89 -1.28
CA ASP A 48 10.77 10.24 -2.50
C ASP A 48 10.19 9.51 -3.72
N LYS A 49 9.65 8.30 -3.51
CA LYS A 49 9.10 7.46 -4.58
C LYS A 49 7.99 6.55 -4.09
N MET A 50 6.97 6.35 -4.93
CA MET A 50 5.98 5.29 -4.72
C MET A 50 6.36 4.02 -5.46
N ASN A 51 6.25 2.86 -4.79
CA ASN A 51 6.21 1.55 -5.42
C ASN A 51 4.78 1.00 -5.33
N VAL A 52 4.22 0.62 -6.48
CA VAL A 52 2.88 0.01 -6.57
C VAL A 52 3.02 -1.30 -7.31
N ALA A 53 2.53 -2.39 -6.72
CA ALA A 53 2.65 -3.72 -7.33
C ALA A 53 1.53 -4.66 -6.90
N THR A 54 1.11 -5.52 -7.83
CA THR A 54 0.33 -6.72 -7.56
C THR A 54 1.25 -7.92 -7.71
N LEU A 55 1.55 -8.57 -6.60
CA LEU A 55 2.18 -9.89 -6.59
C LEU A 55 1.08 -10.91 -6.26
N GLY A 56 1.43 -12.05 -5.66
CA GLY A 56 0.43 -13.07 -5.33
C GLY A 56 0.99 -14.49 -5.16
N ASN A 57 2.31 -14.67 -5.29
CA ASN A 57 2.94 -16.00 -5.29
C ASN A 57 2.67 -16.84 -4.03
N VAL A 58 2.45 -16.20 -2.87
CA VAL A 58 2.18 -16.89 -1.59
C VAL A 58 0.71 -16.78 -1.18
N VAL A 59 0.11 -15.59 -1.35
CA VAL A 59 -1.30 -15.33 -1.03
C VAL A 59 -2.02 -14.98 -2.34
N SER A 60 -2.88 -15.88 -2.80
CA SER A 60 -3.54 -15.76 -4.12
C SER A 60 -4.66 -14.72 -4.16
N GLN A 61 -5.25 -14.34 -3.02
CA GLN A 61 -6.27 -13.30 -2.98
C GLN A 61 -5.70 -12.00 -3.57
N LEU A 62 -6.39 -11.40 -4.54
CA LEU A 62 -5.94 -10.16 -5.16
C LEU A 62 -5.68 -9.07 -4.11
N HIS A 63 -4.46 -8.55 -4.12
CA HIS A 63 -4.05 -7.46 -3.26
C HIS A 63 -3.02 -6.59 -3.97
N ILE A 64 -3.08 -5.29 -3.71
CA ILE A 64 -2.20 -4.30 -4.33
C ILE A 64 -1.39 -3.65 -3.21
N HIS A 65 -0.08 -3.76 -3.33
CA HIS A 65 0.87 -3.08 -2.45
C HIS A 65 1.04 -1.63 -2.91
N ILE A 66 0.94 -0.69 -1.96
CA ILE A 66 1.19 0.74 -2.16
C ILE A 66 2.21 1.15 -1.10
N ILE A 67 3.44 1.39 -1.52
CA ILE A 67 4.60 1.53 -0.63
C ILE A 67 5.24 2.89 -0.85
N ALA A 68 5.35 3.67 0.22
CA ALA A 68 6.11 4.91 0.24
C ALA A 68 7.59 4.60 0.53
N ARG A 69 8.48 5.01 -0.38
CA ARG A 69 9.93 4.78 -0.33
C ARG A 69 10.68 6.09 -0.11
N GLN A 70 11.79 6.01 0.60
CA GLN A 70 12.73 7.11 0.80
C GLN A 70 14.12 6.64 0.41
N HIS A 71 14.99 7.54 -0.04
CA HIS A 71 16.35 7.18 -0.48
C HIS A 71 17.22 6.58 0.63
N ASP A 72 16.87 6.83 1.89
CA ASP A 72 17.55 6.33 3.08
C ASP A 72 16.78 5.19 3.78
N ASP A 73 15.71 4.67 3.16
CA ASP A 73 15.00 3.53 3.71
C ASP A 73 15.86 2.25 3.69
N ILE A 74 15.55 1.35 4.62
CA ILE A 74 16.32 0.12 4.89
C ILE A 74 16.47 -0.83 3.70
N ALA A 75 15.67 -0.66 2.64
CA ALA A 75 15.71 -1.49 1.45
C ALA A 75 16.20 -0.74 0.21
N TRP A 76 16.40 0.59 0.24
CA TRP A 76 16.75 1.36 -0.95
C TRP A 76 18.13 0.96 -1.52
N PRO A 77 18.31 0.85 -2.85
CA PRO A 77 17.33 1.01 -3.94
C PRO A 77 16.58 -0.30 -4.31
N ASN A 78 16.76 -1.35 -3.53
CA ASN A 78 16.17 -2.67 -3.80
C ASN A 78 14.66 -2.69 -3.51
N PRO A 79 13.95 -3.72 -4.03
CA PRO A 79 12.58 -4.01 -3.62
C PRO A 79 12.48 -4.35 -2.13
N VAL A 80 11.34 -4.03 -1.52
CA VAL A 80 11.11 -4.24 -0.07
C VAL A 80 10.80 -5.69 0.30
N TRP A 81 10.38 -6.50 -0.67
CA TRP A 81 9.99 -7.89 -0.44
C TRP A 81 11.20 -8.75 -0.08
N GLY A 82 11.10 -9.48 1.02
CA GLY A 82 12.20 -10.32 1.52
C GLY A 82 13.21 -9.59 2.41
N CYS A 83 13.00 -8.31 2.69
CA CYS A 83 13.81 -7.61 3.69
C CYS A 83 13.55 -8.19 5.10
N PRO A 84 14.58 -8.66 5.81
CA PRO A 84 14.40 -9.35 7.10
C PRO A 84 14.12 -8.40 8.27
N ASP A 85 14.48 -7.11 8.12
CA ASP A 85 14.34 -6.13 9.19
C ASP A 85 12.87 -5.84 9.51
N PHE A 86 12.57 -5.81 10.80
CA PHE A 86 11.22 -5.66 11.31
C PHE A 86 11.21 -4.75 12.54
N LEU A 87 10.37 -3.72 12.48
CA LEU A 87 10.01 -2.92 13.64
C LEU A 87 8.48 -2.93 13.78
N PRO A 88 7.90 -3.30 14.93
CA PRO A 88 6.46 -3.17 15.12
C PRO A 88 6.08 -1.70 15.25
N TYR A 89 4.95 -1.32 14.65
CA TYR A 89 4.34 -0.01 14.90
C TYR A 89 4.04 0.18 16.39
N ASP A 90 4.29 1.38 16.91
CA ASP A 90 3.71 1.80 18.17
C ASP A 90 2.18 1.90 18.04
N LYS A 91 1.45 1.71 19.15
CA LYS A 91 -0.02 1.77 19.14
C LYS A 91 -0.54 3.14 18.73
N ALA A 92 0.05 4.23 19.23
CA ALA A 92 -0.38 5.58 18.93
C ALA A 92 -0.06 5.94 17.48
N GLU A 93 1.13 5.58 17.00
CA GLU A 93 1.53 5.75 15.60
C GLU A 93 0.57 5.01 14.65
N LYS A 94 0.33 3.72 14.91
CA LYS A 94 -0.61 2.92 14.12
C LYS A 94 -2.01 3.54 14.11
N HIS A 95 -2.47 4.04 15.25
CA HIS A 95 -3.78 4.67 15.36
C HIS A 95 -3.84 5.97 14.56
N ALA A 96 -2.82 6.83 14.65
CA ALA A 96 -2.73 8.07 13.90
C ALA A 96 -2.74 7.85 12.39
N ILE A 97 -1.93 6.89 11.90
CA ILE A 97 -1.91 6.49 10.48
C ILE A 97 -3.29 5.99 10.05
N SER A 98 -3.90 5.11 10.84
CA SER A 98 -5.22 4.54 10.52
C SER A 98 -6.31 5.62 10.47
N ALA A 99 -6.28 6.56 11.40
CA ALA A 99 -7.21 7.69 11.43
C ALA A 99 -7.01 8.60 10.20
N ALA A 100 -5.76 8.92 9.85
CA ALA A 100 -5.46 9.75 8.68
C ALA A 100 -5.94 9.11 7.37
N ILE A 101 -5.74 7.79 7.21
CA ILE A 101 -6.25 7.03 6.06
C ILE A 101 -7.78 7.06 6.05
N GLN A 102 -8.44 6.83 7.19
CA GLN A 102 -9.91 6.85 7.27
C GLN A 102 -10.47 8.23 6.89
N THR A 103 -9.85 9.31 7.38
CA THR A 103 -10.22 10.68 7.00
C THR A 103 -10.07 10.91 5.50
N HIS A 104 -8.96 10.47 4.90
CA HIS A 104 -8.73 10.58 3.46
C HIS A 104 -9.76 9.81 2.65
N LEU A 105 -10.05 8.56 3.05
CA LEU A 105 -11.04 7.71 2.37
C LEU A 105 -12.48 8.24 2.49
N ASN A 106 -12.81 8.96 3.56
CA ASN A 106 -14.13 9.58 3.72
C ASN A 106 -14.30 10.85 2.87
N ALA A 107 -13.21 11.41 2.33
CA ALA A 107 -13.22 12.63 1.54
C ALA A 107 -13.26 12.39 0.02
N ILE A 108 -13.21 11.12 -0.42
CA ILE A 108 -13.25 10.69 -1.82
C ILE A 108 -14.48 9.82 -2.08
#